data_AF-A0A3M2RET1-F1
#
_entry.id   AF-A0A3M2RET1-F1
#
_cell.length_a   1.000
_cell.length_b   1.000
_cell.length_c   1.000
_cell.angle_alpha   90.00
_cell.angle_beta   90.00
_cell.angle_gamma   90.00
#
_symmetry.space_group_name_H-M   'P 1'
#
loop_
_entity.id
_entity.type
_entity.pdbx_description
1 polymer ?
#
loop_
_entity_poly.entity_id
_entity_poly.type
_entity_poly.pdbx_seq_one_letter_code
_entity_poly.pdbx_strand_id
1 'polypeptide(L)'
;MKKHNKLLSAVAVGAILGAASLPASAHLVSFGWKDQGNGTIIMYGQHWHGDQLGPSTANGGVRIGVFGTDHTTWQLFQWTGHINNWGGNTAQNDALVTNGELDGYAVDPGNWTNSSFDNDWFYTDPLVLGDGTWGLFTGTNCCIDTMSSPGEFVISGIGSVDPGTGPGTDPGTPPSQVPEPGTIGLLGAGLLSLLAIRRRKQ
;
A
#
# COMPACT_ATOMS: atom_id res chain seq x y z
N MET A 1 47.29 -33.31 25.91
CA MET A 1 46.36 -32.16 25.96
C MET A 1 46.58 -31.19 24.79
N LYS A 2 46.03 -31.42 23.58
CA LYS A 2 46.11 -30.46 22.44
C LYS A 2 44.97 -30.59 21.39
N LYS A 3 43.81 -31.16 21.74
CA LYS A 3 42.69 -31.39 20.78
C LYS A 3 41.44 -30.54 21.00
N HIS A 4 41.33 -29.79 22.10
CA HIS A 4 40.09 -29.06 22.43
C HIS A 4 40.01 -27.63 21.85
N ASN A 5 41.11 -27.08 21.32
CA ASN A 5 41.12 -25.68 20.86
C ASN A 5 40.55 -25.48 19.43
N LYS A 6 40.45 -26.54 18.61
CA LYS A 6 39.97 -26.41 17.22
C LYS A 6 38.44 -26.37 17.10
N LEU A 7 37.73 -26.97 18.06
CA LEU A 7 36.27 -27.03 18.05
C LEU A 7 35.63 -25.70 18.47
N LEU A 8 36.24 -25.01 19.44
CA LEU A 8 35.79 -23.69 19.92
C LEU A 8 35.94 -22.59 18.86
N SER A 9 36.99 -22.64 18.03
CA SER A 9 37.19 -21.66 16.95
C SER A 9 36.18 -21.83 15.80
N ALA A 10 35.74 -23.06 15.49
CA ALA A 10 34.78 -23.31 14.42
C ALA A 10 33.35 -22.87 14.79
N VAL A 11 32.95 -23.05 16.05
CA VAL A 11 31.65 -22.59 16.57
C VAL A 11 31.58 -21.06 16.66
N ALA A 12 32.68 -20.40 17.05
CA ALA A 12 32.75 -18.94 17.12
C ALA A 12 32.66 -18.27 15.73
N VAL A 13 33.29 -18.85 14.70
CA VAL A 13 33.21 -18.32 13.32
C VAL A 13 31.82 -18.54 12.71
N GLY A 14 31.16 -19.68 13.01
CA GLY A 14 29.78 -19.93 12.59
C GLY A 14 28.76 -18.99 13.23
N ALA A 15 28.94 -18.63 14.50
CA ALA A 15 28.07 -17.68 15.20
C ALA A 15 28.24 -16.23 14.71
N ILE A 16 29.47 -15.84 14.31
CA ILE A 16 29.74 -14.51 13.75
C ILE A 16 29.18 -14.39 12.32
N LEU A 17 29.25 -15.45 11.51
CA LEU A 17 28.67 -15.47 10.16
C LEU A 17 27.13 -15.52 10.18
N GLY A 18 26.52 -16.19 11.16
CA GLY A 18 25.06 -16.22 11.34
C GLY A 18 24.46 -14.90 11.84
N ALA A 19 25.25 -14.06 12.52
CA ALA A 19 24.81 -12.74 13.00
C ALA A 19 24.98 -11.61 11.96
N ALA A 20 25.58 -11.91 10.80
CA ALA A 20 25.86 -10.93 9.75
C ALA A 20 24.86 -10.97 8.57
N SER A 21 23.83 -11.82 8.61
CA SER A 21 22.72 -11.71 7.68
C SER A 21 21.88 -10.49 8.06
N LEU A 22 22.28 -9.33 7.55
CA LEU A 22 21.37 -8.19 7.46
C LEU A 22 20.12 -8.69 6.72
N PRO A 23 18.90 -8.41 7.22
CA PRO A 23 17.70 -8.74 6.48
C PRO A 23 17.83 -8.11 5.09
N ALA A 24 17.67 -8.93 4.04
CA ALA A 24 17.54 -8.40 2.70
C ALA A 24 16.38 -7.38 2.72
N SER A 25 16.62 -6.19 2.17
CA SER A 25 15.62 -5.13 2.13
C SER A 25 14.81 -5.28 0.87
N ALA A 26 13.51 -5.51 1.00
CA ALA A 26 12.58 -5.47 -0.12
C ALA A 26 12.28 -4.02 -0.33
N HIS A 27 12.58 -3.56 -1.52
CA HIS A 27 12.20 -2.24 -1.95
C HIS A 27 10.84 -2.35 -2.61
N LEU A 28 9.95 -1.41 -2.30
CA LEU A 28 8.79 -1.19 -3.14
C LEU A 28 9.30 -0.60 -4.46
N VAL A 29 9.05 -1.27 -5.57
CA VAL A 29 9.52 -0.83 -6.89
C VAL A 29 8.43 -0.18 -7.73
N SER A 30 7.16 -0.50 -7.46
CA SER A 30 6.02 0.16 -8.11
C SER A 30 4.74 0.00 -7.28
N PHE A 31 3.76 0.85 -7.56
CA PHE A 31 2.39 0.68 -7.15
C PHE A 31 1.53 0.31 -8.36
N GLY A 32 0.53 -0.54 -8.15
CA GLY A 32 -0.50 -0.89 -9.13
C GLY A 32 -1.88 -0.66 -8.54
N TRP A 33 -2.89 -0.51 -9.38
CA TRP A 33 -4.27 -0.40 -8.93
C TRP A 33 -5.25 -1.11 -9.85
N LYS A 34 -6.33 -1.60 -9.26
CA LYS A 34 -7.46 -2.22 -9.97
C LYS A 34 -8.79 -1.75 -9.41
N ASP A 35 -9.59 -1.10 -10.25
CA ASP A 35 -11.00 -0.80 -10.04
C ASP A 35 -11.82 -2.11 -9.99
N GLN A 36 -12.60 -2.25 -8.91
CA GLN A 36 -13.44 -3.42 -8.66
C GLN A 36 -14.84 -3.28 -9.26
N GLY A 37 -15.19 -2.13 -9.86
CA GLY A 37 -16.51 -1.92 -10.48
C GLY A 37 -17.65 -1.66 -9.47
N ASN A 38 -17.33 -1.49 -8.19
CA ASN A 38 -18.31 -1.38 -7.10
C ASN A 38 -18.07 -0.17 -6.17
N GLY A 39 -17.33 0.84 -6.64
CA GLY A 39 -16.97 2.02 -5.84
C GLY A 39 -15.71 1.82 -4.98
N THR A 40 -14.90 0.80 -5.29
CA THR A 40 -13.65 0.54 -4.59
C THR A 40 -12.55 0.14 -5.55
N ILE A 41 -11.31 0.27 -5.10
CA ILE A 41 -10.11 -0.23 -5.77
C ILE A 41 -9.35 -1.18 -4.86
N ILE A 42 -8.53 -2.03 -5.46
CA ILE A 42 -7.44 -2.73 -4.78
C ILE A 42 -6.14 -2.03 -5.15
N MET A 43 -5.36 -1.67 -4.13
CA MET A 43 -4.00 -1.17 -4.31
C MET A 43 -3.02 -2.33 -4.22
N TYR A 44 -2.02 -2.31 -5.10
CA TYR A 44 -0.94 -3.27 -5.14
C TYR A 44 0.40 -2.57 -4.93
N GLY A 45 1.31 -3.21 -4.21
CA GLY A 45 2.72 -2.82 -4.10
C GLY A 45 3.60 -3.92 -4.68
N GLN A 46 4.41 -3.60 -5.67
CA GLN A 46 5.36 -4.51 -6.31
C GLN A 46 6.69 -4.50 -5.56
N HIS A 47 7.25 -5.69 -5.33
CA HIS A 47 8.46 -5.87 -4.54
C HIS A 47 9.44 -6.82 -5.24
N TRP A 48 10.70 -6.68 -4.86
CA TRP A 48 11.74 -7.64 -5.16
C TRP A 48 11.94 -8.54 -3.94
N HIS A 49 11.66 -9.86 -4.01
CA HIS A 49 12.23 -10.86 -3.09
C HIS A 49 12.01 -12.35 -3.41
N GLY A 50 11.40 -12.69 -4.54
CA GLY A 50 11.01 -14.07 -4.80
C GLY A 50 9.79 -14.46 -3.97
N ASP A 51 9.23 -15.62 -4.30
CA ASP A 51 7.90 -16.02 -3.85
C ASP A 51 7.61 -15.78 -2.35
N GLN A 52 6.60 -14.97 -2.10
CA GLN A 52 6.06 -14.70 -0.78
C GLN A 52 5.21 -15.87 -0.28
N LEU A 53 5.19 -16.09 1.03
CA LEU A 53 4.37 -17.14 1.67
C LEU A 53 3.11 -16.58 2.35
N GLY A 54 2.94 -15.27 2.35
CA GLY A 54 1.86 -14.57 3.03
C GLY A 54 1.97 -13.05 2.83
N PRO A 55 0.91 -12.29 3.13
CA PRO A 55 1.04 -10.85 3.24
C PRO A 55 2.05 -10.52 4.33
N SER A 56 3.02 -9.68 4.00
CA SER A 56 4.06 -9.26 4.94
C SER A 56 4.41 -7.82 4.66
N THR A 57 4.70 -7.08 5.72
CA THR A 57 5.20 -5.72 5.61
C THR A 57 5.90 -5.36 6.90
N ALA A 58 7.12 -4.83 6.79
CA ALA A 58 7.81 -4.27 7.94
C ALA A 58 7.27 -2.87 8.30
N ASN A 59 6.55 -2.24 7.38
CA ASN A 59 6.06 -0.88 7.50
C ASN A 59 4.54 -0.76 7.71
N GLY A 60 3.83 -1.88 7.73
CA GLY A 60 2.39 -1.92 8.01
C GLY A 60 1.49 -1.65 6.79
N GLY A 61 2.05 -1.59 5.58
CA GLY A 61 1.34 -1.42 4.32
C GLY A 61 1.65 -0.10 3.62
N VAL A 62 0.65 0.49 2.98
CA VAL A 62 0.77 1.77 2.24
C VAL A 62 0.02 2.89 2.95
N ARG A 63 0.68 4.02 3.16
CA ARG A 63 0.05 5.27 3.57
C ARG A 63 -0.39 6.04 2.33
N ILE A 64 -1.65 6.47 2.33
CA ILE A 64 -2.27 7.20 1.22
C ILE A 64 -2.84 8.51 1.74
N GLY A 65 -2.53 9.61 1.07
CA GLY A 65 -3.05 10.93 1.42
C GLY A 65 -2.78 11.97 0.34
N VAL A 66 -3.04 13.24 0.66
CA VAL A 66 -2.76 14.36 -0.24
C VAL A 66 -1.26 14.62 -0.25
N PHE A 67 -0.61 14.53 -1.42
CA PHE A 67 0.82 14.82 -1.53
C PHE A 67 1.15 16.24 -1.04
N GLY A 68 2.33 16.43 -0.44
CA GLY A 68 2.74 17.71 0.16
C GLY A 68 2.14 18.01 1.55
N THR A 69 1.23 17.18 2.05
CA THR A 69 0.80 17.22 3.47
C THR A 69 1.67 16.31 4.35
N ASP A 70 1.53 16.41 5.67
CA ASP A 70 2.28 15.58 6.62
C ASP A 70 1.92 14.09 6.44
N HIS A 71 2.86 13.31 5.89
CA HIS A 71 2.70 11.89 5.59
C HIS A 71 2.44 11.01 6.82
N THR A 72 2.73 11.49 8.03
CA THR A 72 2.43 10.74 9.26
C THR A 72 0.92 10.70 9.55
N THR A 73 0.17 11.63 8.97
CA THR A 73 -1.29 11.74 9.09
C THR A 73 -2.05 10.99 8.00
N TRP A 74 -1.36 10.53 6.95
CA TRP A 74 -1.95 9.77 5.86
C TRP A 74 -2.53 8.44 6.36
N GLN A 75 -3.66 8.05 5.77
CA GLN A 75 -4.36 6.84 6.16
C GLN A 75 -3.52 5.62 5.77
N LEU A 76 -3.31 4.71 6.73
CA LEU A 76 -2.58 3.47 6.51
C LEU A 76 -3.54 2.37 6.08
N PHE A 77 -3.23 1.73 4.95
CA PHE A 77 -3.90 0.54 4.45
C PHE A 77 -2.94 -0.64 4.49
N GLN A 78 -3.33 -1.70 5.18
CA GLN A 78 -2.48 -2.89 5.32
C GLN A 78 -2.53 -3.75 4.06
N TRP A 79 -1.42 -4.42 3.77
CA TRP A 79 -1.43 -5.53 2.82
C TRP A 79 -2.15 -6.73 3.45
N THR A 80 -3.12 -7.27 2.74
CA THR A 80 -3.97 -8.38 3.19
C THR A 80 -3.78 -9.64 2.36
N GLY A 81 -3.10 -9.55 1.21
CA GLY A 81 -2.64 -10.73 0.48
C GLY A 81 -1.43 -10.47 -0.40
N HIS A 82 -1.08 -11.48 -1.18
CA HIS A 82 0.09 -11.48 -2.05
C HIS A 82 -0.17 -12.27 -3.34
N ILE A 83 0.59 -11.96 -4.39
CA ILE A 83 0.62 -12.66 -5.66
C ILE A 83 2.09 -12.78 -6.07
N ASN A 84 2.55 -13.99 -6.33
CA ASN A 84 3.93 -14.22 -6.77
C ASN A 84 3.99 -14.39 -8.29
N ASN A 85 5.13 -14.04 -8.87
CA ASN A 85 5.42 -14.22 -10.30
C ASN A 85 4.42 -13.56 -11.26
N TRP A 86 3.99 -12.35 -10.92
CA TRP A 86 3.04 -11.55 -11.67
C TRP A 86 3.70 -10.23 -12.09
N GLY A 87 3.66 -9.86 -13.37
CA GLY A 87 4.34 -8.66 -13.84
C GLY A 87 5.87 -8.74 -13.73
N GLY A 88 6.51 -7.61 -13.39
CA GLY A 88 7.95 -7.51 -13.19
C GLY A 88 8.52 -6.22 -13.76
N ASN A 89 8.91 -6.26 -15.03
CA ASN A 89 9.43 -5.11 -15.76
C ASN A 89 8.31 -4.31 -16.48
N THR A 90 8.67 -3.22 -17.14
CA THR A 90 7.74 -2.35 -17.89
C THR A 90 6.86 -3.15 -18.85
N ALA A 91 7.45 -4.00 -19.71
CA ALA A 91 6.69 -4.74 -20.71
C ALA A 91 5.71 -5.74 -20.08
N GLN A 92 6.07 -6.34 -18.94
CA GLN A 92 5.20 -7.25 -18.21
C GLN A 92 4.07 -6.50 -17.49
N ASN A 93 4.37 -5.37 -16.84
CA ASN A 93 3.35 -4.55 -16.19
C ASN A 93 2.38 -3.91 -17.19
N ASP A 94 2.87 -3.46 -18.35
CA ASP A 94 2.04 -3.00 -19.47
C ASP A 94 1.10 -4.11 -19.98
N ALA A 95 1.56 -5.37 -19.98
CA ALA A 95 0.73 -6.51 -20.33
C ALA A 95 -0.38 -6.75 -19.29
N LEU A 96 -0.09 -6.57 -17.99
CA LEU A 96 -1.13 -6.64 -16.94
C LEU A 96 -2.22 -5.60 -17.16
N VAL A 97 -1.82 -4.36 -17.49
CA VAL A 97 -2.77 -3.28 -17.81
C VAL A 97 -3.57 -3.62 -19.07
N THR A 98 -2.89 -4.07 -20.13
CA THR A 98 -3.53 -4.41 -21.41
C THR A 98 -4.52 -5.57 -21.27
N ASN A 99 -4.22 -6.55 -20.42
CA ASN A 99 -5.10 -7.69 -20.12
C ASN A 99 -6.24 -7.33 -19.17
N GLY A 100 -6.27 -6.11 -18.62
CA GLY A 100 -7.24 -5.66 -17.65
C GLY A 100 -7.07 -6.29 -16.27
N GLU A 101 -5.90 -6.86 -15.97
CA GLU A 101 -5.58 -7.40 -14.64
C GLU A 101 -5.15 -6.28 -13.67
N LEU A 102 -4.62 -5.18 -14.20
CA LEU A 102 -4.50 -3.88 -13.56
C LEU A 102 -5.20 -2.83 -14.43
N ASP A 103 -5.63 -1.71 -13.83
CA ASP A 103 -6.08 -0.55 -14.60
C ASP A 103 -4.96 0.48 -14.79
N GLY A 104 -3.94 0.43 -13.93
CA GLY A 104 -2.71 1.18 -14.11
C GLY A 104 -1.64 0.80 -13.09
N TYR A 105 -0.45 1.33 -13.31
CA TYR A 105 0.67 1.23 -12.37
C TYR A 105 1.58 2.46 -12.47
N ALA A 106 2.35 2.71 -11.43
CA ALA A 106 3.33 3.78 -11.37
C ALA A 106 4.57 3.31 -10.61
N VAL A 107 5.75 3.54 -11.18
CA VAL A 107 7.02 3.08 -10.62
C VAL A 107 7.48 4.00 -9.50
N ASP A 108 8.13 3.45 -8.47
CA ASP A 108 8.94 4.24 -7.53
C ASP A 108 10.31 4.49 -8.17
N PRO A 109 10.62 5.70 -8.67
CA PRO A 109 11.86 5.95 -9.40
C PRO A 109 13.12 5.70 -8.56
N GLY A 110 13.01 5.76 -7.23
CA GLY A 110 14.13 5.51 -6.33
C GLY A 110 14.55 4.04 -6.25
N ASN A 111 13.63 3.14 -6.58
CA ASN A 111 13.80 1.70 -6.38
C ASN A 111 13.55 0.87 -7.65
N TRP A 112 12.95 1.46 -8.69
CA TRP A 112 12.62 0.77 -9.93
C TRP A 112 13.86 0.27 -10.67
N THR A 113 13.97 -1.06 -10.81
CA THR A 113 15.09 -1.68 -11.51
C THR A 113 14.75 -2.13 -12.93
N ASN A 114 13.46 -2.08 -13.30
CA ASN A 114 12.93 -2.60 -14.57
C ASN A 114 13.31 -4.07 -14.81
N SER A 115 13.20 -4.90 -13.77
CA SER A 115 13.61 -6.29 -13.76
C SER A 115 12.41 -7.22 -13.74
N SER A 116 12.47 -8.34 -14.47
CA SER A 116 11.46 -9.39 -14.38
C SER A 116 11.47 -10.15 -13.06
N PHE A 117 12.49 -9.93 -12.21
CA PHE A 117 12.57 -10.49 -10.85
C PHE A 117 11.81 -9.66 -9.81
N ASP A 118 11.31 -8.49 -10.19
CA ASP A 118 10.51 -7.64 -9.31
C ASP A 118 9.04 -8.05 -9.45
N ASN A 119 8.73 -9.34 -9.42
CA ASN A 119 7.45 -9.88 -9.91
C ASN A 119 6.53 -10.37 -8.78
N ASP A 120 6.75 -9.93 -7.55
CA ASP A 120 5.90 -10.26 -6.42
C ASP A 120 5.12 -9.02 -5.98
N TRP A 121 3.83 -9.18 -5.73
CA TRP A 121 2.94 -8.09 -5.38
C TRP A 121 2.24 -8.38 -4.06
N PHE A 122 2.19 -7.37 -3.18
CA PHE A 122 1.25 -7.35 -2.08
C PHE A 122 0.02 -6.52 -2.47
N TYR A 123 -1.13 -6.83 -1.90
CA TYR A 123 -2.36 -6.09 -2.17
C TYR A 123 -3.17 -5.81 -0.91
N THR A 124 -3.97 -4.75 -0.94
CA THR A 124 -4.87 -4.36 0.16
C THR A 124 -6.23 -5.03 0.05
N ASP A 125 -7.03 -4.94 1.11
CA ASP A 125 -8.48 -5.06 0.97
C ASP A 125 -9.02 -3.90 0.10
N PRO A 126 -10.23 -4.05 -0.49
CA PRO A 126 -10.83 -2.98 -1.28
C PRO A 126 -10.99 -1.69 -0.47
N LEU A 127 -10.54 -0.59 -1.05
CA LEU A 127 -10.57 0.75 -0.45
C LEU A 127 -11.22 1.77 -1.40
N VAL A 128 -11.75 2.85 -0.84
CA VAL A 128 -12.37 3.92 -1.65
C VAL A 128 -11.30 4.95 -1.99
N LEU A 129 -10.89 4.98 -3.25
CA LEU A 129 -9.94 5.93 -3.80
C LEU A 129 -10.33 6.22 -5.24
N GLY A 130 -10.44 7.50 -5.62
CA GLY A 130 -10.76 7.91 -6.98
C GLY A 130 -9.52 8.34 -7.75
N ASP A 131 -9.73 8.65 -9.03
CA ASP A 131 -8.73 9.30 -9.88
C ASP A 131 -8.19 10.57 -9.22
N GLY A 132 -6.88 10.80 -9.36
CA GLY A 132 -6.22 11.98 -8.82
C GLY A 132 -4.72 11.81 -8.61
N THR A 133 -4.09 12.88 -8.14
CA THR A 133 -2.69 12.87 -7.73
C THR A 133 -2.61 12.61 -6.23
N TRP A 134 -2.06 11.46 -5.86
CA TRP A 134 -2.01 10.97 -4.49
C TRP A 134 -0.57 10.91 -3.98
N GLY A 135 -0.41 11.19 -2.70
CA GLY A 135 0.80 10.87 -1.96
C GLY A 135 0.75 9.41 -1.49
N LEU A 136 1.74 8.62 -1.89
CA LEU A 136 1.88 7.23 -1.44
C LEU A 136 3.21 7.07 -0.70
N PHE A 137 3.18 6.33 0.40
CA PHE A 137 4.38 6.05 1.17
C PHE A 137 4.26 4.75 1.95
N THR A 138 5.21 3.84 1.76
CA THR A 138 5.30 2.60 2.52
C THR A 138 6.36 2.65 3.61
N GLY A 139 6.96 3.80 3.93
CA GLY A 139 7.90 3.92 5.05
C GLY A 139 9.36 3.57 4.71
N THR A 140 10.27 3.94 5.62
CA THR A 140 11.71 3.69 5.52
C THR A 140 12.19 2.53 6.42
N ASN A 141 11.31 1.91 7.22
CA ASN A 141 11.75 0.90 8.17
C ASN A 141 12.27 -0.32 7.42
N CYS A 142 13.29 -0.96 8.00
CA CYS A 142 14.01 -2.04 7.36
C CYS A 142 13.07 -3.09 6.78
N CYS A 143 13.58 -3.80 5.79
CA CYS A 143 13.27 -5.19 5.53
C CYS A 143 12.23 -5.43 4.42
N ILE A 144 11.04 -4.82 4.41
CA ILE A 144 10.06 -5.05 3.32
C ILE A 144 9.26 -3.78 2.99
N ASP A 145 8.99 -3.57 1.70
CA ASP A 145 8.25 -2.45 1.10
C ASP A 145 8.88 -1.10 1.40
N THR A 146 10.20 -1.02 1.39
CA THR A 146 10.87 0.23 1.77
C THR A 146 10.84 1.25 0.63
N MET A 147 10.41 2.48 0.95
CA MET A 147 10.56 3.67 0.10
C MET A 147 11.53 4.64 0.77
N SER A 148 12.34 5.34 -0.03
CA SER A 148 13.28 6.33 0.50
C SER A 148 12.60 7.61 1.01
N SER A 149 11.46 7.97 0.41
CA SER A 149 10.62 9.11 0.79
C SER A 149 9.19 8.92 0.27
N PRO A 150 8.20 9.65 0.79
CA PRO A 150 6.88 9.72 0.16
C PRO A 150 6.99 10.18 -1.30
N GLY A 151 6.20 9.56 -2.19
CA GLY A 151 6.15 9.90 -3.60
C GLY A 151 4.79 10.46 -4.02
N GLU A 152 4.79 11.21 -5.12
CA GLU A 152 3.60 11.72 -5.79
C GLU A 152 3.27 10.81 -6.98
N PHE A 153 2.03 10.29 -7.01
CA PHE A 153 1.60 9.30 -8.00
C PHE A 153 0.26 9.70 -8.60
N VAL A 154 0.16 9.61 -9.93
CA VAL A 154 -1.09 9.84 -10.66
C VAL A 154 -1.83 8.52 -10.77
N ILE A 155 -3.01 8.43 -10.16
CA ILE A 155 -3.93 7.31 -10.26
C ILE A 155 -5.05 7.72 -11.21
N SER A 156 -5.33 6.90 -12.21
CA SER A 156 -6.33 7.18 -13.24
C SER A 156 -7.03 5.91 -13.72
N GLY A 157 -8.16 6.06 -14.41
CA GLY A 157 -8.90 4.94 -14.99
C GLY A 157 -9.85 4.26 -14.01
N ILE A 158 -10.13 4.88 -12.86
CA ILE A 158 -11.10 4.40 -11.88
C ILE A 158 -12.48 4.90 -12.29
N GLY A 159 -13.27 4.01 -12.89
CA GLY A 159 -14.60 4.33 -13.41
C GLY A 159 -15.73 4.13 -12.40
N SER A 160 -15.52 3.31 -11.37
CA SER A 160 -16.57 2.96 -10.41
C SER A 160 -16.69 3.91 -9.22
N VAL A 161 -15.71 4.80 -9.02
CA VAL A 161 -15.71 5.80 -7.96
C VAL A 161 -16.09 7.15 -8.56
N ASP A 162 -17.04 7.85 -7.92
CA ASP A 162 -17.55 9.11 -8.44
C ASP A 162 -16.42 10.14 -8.66
N PRO A 163 -16.45 10.90 -9.78
CA PRO A 163 -15.46 11.94 -10.04
C PRO A 163 -15.33 12.93 -8.87
N GLY A 164 -14.09 13.27 -8.52
CA GLY A 164 -13.80 14.20 -7.43
C GLY A 164 -13.68 13.56 -6.04
N THR A 165 -13.58 12.24 -5.92
CA THR A 165 -13.18 11.57 -4.67
C THR A 165 -11.67 11.63 -4.41
N GLY A 166 -10.86 11.93 -5.42
CA GLY A 166 -9.42 12.19 -5.28
C GLY A 166 -9.05 13.64 -4.99
N PRO A 167 -7.84 13.91 -4.45
CA PRO A 167 -7.27 15.25 -4.38
C PRO A 167 -7.23 15.81 -5.79
N GLY A 168 -7.81 17.01 -5.93
CA GLY A 168 -8.13 17.61 -7.22
C GLY A 168 -7.01 17.47 -8.24
N THR A 169 -7.38 17.09 -9.47
CA THR A 169 -6.51 17.13 -10.65
C THR A 169 -6.24 18.57 -11.14
N ASP A 170 -6.73 19.59 -10.43
CA ASP A 170 -6.73 20.99 -10.85
C ASP A 170 -6.04 21.87 -9.78
N PRO A 171 -5.01 22.67 -10.13
CA PRO A 171 -4.31 23.52 -9.17
C PRO A 171 -5.23 24.66 -8.75
N GLY A 172 -5.97 24.48 -7.65
CA GLY A 172 -6.76 25.54 -7.03
C GLY A 172 -8.17 25.15 -6.58
N THR A 173 -8.64 23.93 -6.87
CA THR A 173 -9.89 23.46 -6.26
C THR A 173 -9.61 22.95 -4.85
N PRO A 174 -10.33 23.43 -3.82
CA PRO A 174 -10.24 22.84 -2.49
C PRO A 174 -10.58 21.35 -2.60
N PRO A 175 -9.98 20.47 -1.76
CA PRO A 175 -10.30 19.06 -1.76
C PRO A 175 -11.82 18.91 -1.68
N SER A 176 -12.38 18.18 -2.65
CA SER A 176 -13.79 17.83 -2.66
C SER A 176 -14.16 17.35 -1.27
N GLN A 177 -15.10 18.04 -0.64
CA GLN A 177 -15.63 17.59 0.63
C GLN A 177 -16.35 16.28 0.36
N VAL A 178 -15.67 15.17 0.67
CA VAL A 178 -16.30 13.85 0.78
C VAL A 178 -17.57 14.07 1.60
N PRO A 179 -18.76 13.74 1.06
CA PRO A 179 -19.99 13.81 1.83
C PRO A 179 -19.78 13.03 3.12
N GLU A 180 -19.90 13.71 4.27
CA GLU A 180 -19.69 13.08 5.57
C GLU A 180 -20.51 11.77 5.61
N PRO A 181 -19.92 10.65 6.07
CA PRO A 181 -20.65 9.40 6.16
C PRO A 181 -21.96 9.66 6.90
N GLY A 182 -23.07 9.13 6.40
CA GLY A 182 -24.42 9.35 6.95
C GLY A 182 -24.60 8.93 8.42
N THR A 183 -23.54 8.51 9.12
CA THR A 183 -23.47 8.24 10.56
C THR A 183 -23.86 9.44 11.40
N ILE A 184 -23.56 10.68 11.02
CA ILE A 184 -24.05 11.86 11.76
C ILE A 184 -25.57 12.03 11.58
N GLY A 185 -26.07 11.83 10.36
CA GLY A 185 -27.51 11.84 10.07
C GLY A 185 -28.28 10.75 10.83
N LEU A 186 -27.72 9.53 10.87
CA LEU A 186 -28.25 8.39 11.62
C LEU A 186 -28.20 8.60 13.14
N LEU A 187 -27.12 9.20 13.66
CA LEU A 187 -27.01 9.55 15.07
C LEU A 187 -28.04 10.62 15.47
N GLY A 188 -28.18 11.65 14.63
CA GLY A 188 -29.17 12.72 14.83
C GLY A 188 -30.61 12.21 14.78
N ALA A 189 -30.94 11.40 13.78
CA ALA A 189 -32.25 10.75 13.68
C ALA A 189 -32.51 9.82 14.88
N GLY A 190 -31.52 9.02 15.29
CA GLY A 190 -31.59 8.13 16.44
C GLY A 190 -31.91 8.86 17.74
N LEU A 191 -31.21 9.96 18.02
CA LEU A 191 -31.43 10.79 19.21
C LEU A 191 -32.81 11.45 19.22
N LEU A 192 -33.30 11.93 18.06
CA LEU A 192 -34.64 12.51 17.94
C LEU A 192 -35.74 11.46 18.18
N SER A 193 -35.57 10.23 17.66
CA SER A 193 -36.51 9.14 17.92
C SER A 193 -36.56 8.73 19.39
N LEU A 194 -35.42 8.73 20.10
CA LEU A 194 -35.38 8.44 21.54
C LEU A 194 -36.08 9.52 22.38
N LEU A 195 -35.93 10.80 22.02
CA LEU A 195 -36.64 11.90 22.69
C LEU A 195 -38.15 11.85 22.44
N ALA A 196 -38.58 11.51 21.22
CA ALA A 196 -40.00 11.34 20.90
C ALA A 196 -40.65 10.18 21.67
N ILE A 197 -39.93 9.08 21.87
CA ILE A 197 -40.40 7.93 22.68
C ILE A 197 -40.49 8.31 24.17
N ARG A 198 -39.52 9.07 24.69
CA ARG A 198 -39.54 9.51 26.10
C ARG A 198 -40.72 10.42 26.41
N ARG A 199 -41.11 11.30 25.47
CA ARG A 199 -42.29 12.18 25.62
C ARG A 199 -43.63 11.46 25.57
N ARG A 200 -43.71 10.23 25.04
CA ARG A 200 -44.96 9.42 25.03
C ARG A 200 -45.16 8.59 26.30
N LYS A 201 -44.15 8.49 27.16
CA LYS A 201 -44.18 7.72 28.41
C LYS A 201 -44.34 8.59 29.67
N GLN A 202 -44.43 9.91 29.51
CA GLN A 202 -44.85 10.87 30.54
C GLN A 202 -46.27 11.31 30.25
#